data_AF-A0A7D6Z0X8-F1
#
_entry.id   AF-A0A7D6Z0X8-F1
#
_cell.length_a   1.000
_cell.length_b   1.000
_cell.length_c   1.000
_cell.angle_alpha   90.00
_cell.angle_beta   90.00
_cell.angle_gamma   90.00
#
_symmetry.space_group_name_H-M   'P 1'
#
loop_
_entity.id
_entity.type
_entity.pdbx_description
1 polymer ?
#
loop_
_entity_poly.entity_id
_entity_poly.type
_entity_poly.pdbx_seq_one_letter_code
_entity_poly.pdbx_strand_id
1 'polypeptide(L)'
;METSTPCFIVTRDLAHKIEQIGLGGAHFDDVSVSMSPQAEEMIGTALPEWRWMKLTGRAGESDFGLDDELYLVISDRALDLLQEAGIRNAKVAELRP
;
A
#
# COMPACT_ATOMS: atom_id res chain seq x y z
N MET A 1 0.37 -23.68 -5.56
CA MET A 1 0.63 -23.15 -4.21
C MET A 1 0.63 -21.64 -4.37
N GLU A 2 -0.53 -21.01 -4.19
CA GLU A 2 -0.66 -19.56 -4.45
C GLU A 2 -0.26 -18.82 -3.18
N THR A 3 0.97 -18.36 -3.13
CA THR A 3 1.46 -17.49 -2.06
C THR A 3 0.99 -16.08 -2.34
N SER A 4 0.07 -15.55 -1.52
CA SER A 4 -0.48 -14.19 -1.61
C SER A 4 0.43 -13.12 -1.01
N THR A 5 1.75 -13.35 -1.01
CA THR A 5 2.72 -12.45 -0.38
C THR A 5 3.63 -11.85 -1.45
N PRO A 6 3.81 -10.52 -1.46
CA PRO A 6 3.25 -9.53 -0.53
C PRO A 6 1.88 -9.00 -0.99
N CYS A 7 1.00 -8.71 -0.02
CA CYS A 7 -0.30 -8.10 -0.24
C CYS A 7 -0.37 -6.78 0.53
N PHE A 8 -0.66 -5.68 -0.17
CA PHE A 8 -0.76 -4.34 0.40
C PHE A 8 -2.20 -3.85 0.35
N ILE A 9 -2.66 -3.24 1.43
CA ILE A 9 -3.93 -2.52 1.46
C ILE A 9 -3.67 -1.06 1.79
N VAL A 10 -4.46 -0.18 1.19
CA VAL A 10 -4.45 1.26 1.45
C VAL A 10 -5.88 1.72 1.70
N THR A 11 -6.04 2.87 2.36
CA THR A 11 -7.37 3.49 2.43
C THR A 11 -7.79 3.96 1.05
N ARG A 12 -9.10 4.01 0.79
CA ARG A 12 -9.67 4.53 -0.46
C ARG A 12 -9.18 5.94 -0.78
N ASP A 13 -9.06 6.80 0.23
CA ASP A 13 -8.55 8.17 0.06
C ASP A 13 -7.11 8.20 -0.44
N LEU A 14 -6.24 7.31 0.06
CA LEU A 14 -4.87 7.20 -0.40
C LEU A 14 -4.81 6.64 -1.83
N ALA A 15 -5.61 5.61 -2.15
CA ALA A 15 -5.72 5.09 -3.51
C ALA A 15 -6.11 6.18 -4.51
N HIS A 16 -7.16 6.96 -4.21
CA HIS A 16 -7.57 8.07 -5.07
C HIS A 16 -6.47 9.12 -5.23
N LYS A 17 -5.75 9.47 -4.16
CA LYS A 17 -4.64 10.45 -4.26
C LYS A 17 -3.51 9.94 -5.15
N ILE A 18 -3.15 8.66 -5.03
CA ILE A 18 -2.14 8.00 -5.88
C ILE A 18 -2.55 8.11 -7.35
N GLU A 19 -3.81 7.80 -7.67
CA GLU A 19 -4.35 7.89 -9.03
C GLU A 19 -4.40 9.34 -9.54
N GLN A 20 -4.81 10.30 -8.71
CA GLN A 20 -4.89 11.72 -9.07
C GLN A 20 -3.52 12.34 -9.37
N ILE A 21 -2.48 11.95 -8.62
CA ILE A 21 -1.10 12.39 -8.86
C ILE A 21 -0.50 11.68 -10.08
N GLY A 22 -1.09 10.56 -10.49
CA GLY A 22 -0.63 9.77 -11.65
C GLY A 22 0.62 8.96 -11.37
N LEU A 23 0.78 8.45 -10.14
CA LEU A 23 1.89 7.58 -9.78
C LEU A 23 1.70 6.19 -10.41
N GLY A 24 2.74 5.69 -11.07
CA GLY A 24 2.70 4.44 -11.83
C GLY A 24 3.07 3.20 -11.02
N GLY A 25 2.72 2.01 -11.53
CA GLY A 25 3.16 0.73 -10.98
C GLY A 25 2.27 0.13 -9.89
N ALA A 26 1.09 0.71 -9.66
CA ALA A 26 0.07 0.15 -8.78
C ALA A 26 -1.33 0.22 -9.43
N HIS A 27 -2.15 -0.79 -9.14
CA HIS A 27 -3.58 -0.82 -9.43
C HIS A 27 -4.37 -1.06 -8.15
N PHE A 28 -5.59 -0.52 -8.11
CA PHE A 28 -6.45 -0.60 -6.93
C PHE A 28 -7.72 -1.37 -7.21
N ASP A 29 -7.93 -2.45 -6.46
CA ASP A 29 -9.12 -3.30 -6.56
C ASP A 29 -9.89 -3.31 -5.24
N ASP A 30 -11.12 -3.83 -5.27
CA ASP A 30 -11.93 -4.01 -4.08
C ASP A 30 -11.37 -5.14 -3.20
N VAL A 31 -11.51 -4.99 -1.88
CA VAL A 31 -11.09 -5.99 -0.90
C VAL A 31 -12.19 -6.22 0.11
N SER A 32 -12.39 -7.49 0.49
CA SER A 32 -13.28 -7.85 1.59
C SER A 32 -12.52 -7.77 2.90
N VAL A 33 -13.02 -6.95 3.83
CA VAL A 33 -12.44 -6.79 5.17
C VAL A 33 -13.41 -7.35 6.18
N SER A 34 -12.93 -8.30 6.98
CA SER A 34 -13.66 -8.82 8.13
C SER A 34 -12.85 -8.58 9.40
N MET A 35 -13.56 -8.30 10.48
CA MET A 35 -12.99 -8.21 11.81
C MET A 35 -13.31 -9.48 12.58
N SER A 36 -12.42 -9.86 13.51
CA SER A 36 -12.79 -10.85 14.52
C SER A 36 -13.75 -10.21 15.53
N PRO A 37 -14.59 -10.99 16.23
CA PRO A 37 -15.50 -10.46 17.25
C PRO A 37 -14.78 -9.60 18.30
N GLN A 38 -13.58 -10.00 18.70
CA GLN A 38 -12.76 -9.26 19.67
C GLN A 38 -12.30 -7.89 19.13
N ALA A 39 -12.02 -7.81 17.83
CA ALA A 39 -11.64 -6.54 17.20
C ALA A 39 -12.84 -5.60 17.08
N GLU A 40 -14.04 -6.12 16.81
CA GLU A 40 -15.28 -5.33 16.78
C GLU A 40 -15.57 -4.67 18.13
N GLU A 41 -15.43 -5.42 19.23
CA GLU A 41 -15.60 -4.91 20.60
C GLU A 41 -14.57 -3.83 20.96
N MET A 42 -13.34 -3.96 20.47
CA MET A 42 -12.24 -3.05 20.82
C MET A 42 -12.23 -1.77 19.96
N ILE A 43 -12.55 -1.87 18.67
CA ILE A 43 -12.32 -0.78 17.71
C ILE A 43 -13.41 0.29 17.78
N GLY A 44 -14.65 -0.03 18.18
CA GLY A 44 -15.69 0.94 18.56
C GLY A 44 -16.10 2.01 17.52
N THR A 45 -15.44 2.03 16.36
CA THR A 45 -15.60 3.00 15.28
C THR A 45 -15.60 2.28 13.93
N ALA A 46 -16.24 2.88 12.93
CA ALA A 46 -16.19 2.34 11.57
C ALA A 46 -14.74 2.31 11.05
N LEU A 47 -14.34 1.19 10.45
CA LEU A 47 -13.10 1.10 9.71
C LEU A 47 -13.18 1.99 8.46
N PRO A 48 -12.05 2.56 8.00
CA PRO A 48 -12.02 3.24 6.71
C PRO A 48 -12.32 2.24 5.59
N GLU A 49 -12.77 2.74 4.45
CA GLU A 49 -12.86 1.93 3.24
C GLU A 49 -11.45 1.59 2.75
N TRP A 50 -11.20 0.30 2.53
CA TRP A 50 -9.91 -0.23 2.10
C TRP A 50 -9.93 -0.59 0.62
N ARG A 51 -8.77 -0.49 -0.02
CA ARG A 51 -8.51 -0.94 -1.39
C ARG A 51 -7.29 -1.83 -1.41
N TRP A 52 -7.34 -2.89 -2.20
CA TRP A 52 -6.18 -3.73 -2.46
C TRP A 52 -5.25 -3.01 -3.44
N MET A 53 -4.04 -2.70 -3.00
CA MET A 53 -2.97 -2.19 -3.84
C MET A 53 -2.19 -3.35 -4.46
N LYS A 54 -2.42 -3.56 -5.76
CA LYS A 54 -1.74 -4.56 -6.59
C LYS A 54 -0.56 -3.91 -7.27
N LEU A 55 0.65 -4.34 -6.93
CA LEU A 55 1.87 -3.84 -7.54
C LEU A 55 2.03 -4.47 -8.92
N THR A 56 2.12 -3.63 -9.95
CA THR A 56 2.31 -4.03 -11.35
C THR A 56 3.57 -3.42 -11.97
N GLY A 57 4.19 -2.47 -11.27
CA GLY A 57 5.43 -1.84 -11.68
C GLY A 57 6.66 -2.63 -11.26
N ARG A 58 7.81 -2.24 -11.81
CA ARG A 58 9.12 -2.80 -11.48
C ARG A 58 9.87 -1.87 -10.54
N ALA A 59 10.50 -2.44 -9.51
CA ALA A 59 11.39 -1.71 -8.61
C ALA A 59 12.47 -0.95 -9.40
N GLY A 60 12.69 0.33 -9.05
CA GLY A 60 13.67 1.19 -9.70
C GLY A 60 13.24 1.79 -11.07
N GLU A 61 12.12 1.34 -11.65
CA GLU A 61 11.59 1.88 -12.91
C GLU A 61 10.25 2.60 -12.72
N SER A 62 9.35 2.05 -11.90
CA SER A 62 8.02 2.59 -11.60
C SER A 62 7.98 3.28 -10.23
N ASP A 63 6.96 4.11 -9.99
CA ASP A 63 6.78 4.75 -8.66
C ASP A 63 6.48 3.74 -7.55
N PHE A 64 5.89 2.61 -7.92
CA PHE A 64 5.69 1.46 -7.04
C PHE A 64 6.13 0.18 -7.74
N GLY A 65 6.87 -0.67 -7.03
CA GLY A 65 7.27 -1.98 -7.53
C GLY A 65 7.70 -2.93 -6.41
N LEU A 66 7.84 -4.20 -6.76
CA LEU A 66 8.45 -5.21 -5.91
C LEU A 66 9.86 -5.52 -6.38
N ASP A 67 10.77 -5.66 -5.43
CA ASP A 67 12.06 -6.28 -5.68
C ASP A 67 11.99 -7.82 -5.52
N ASP A 68 13.11 -8.48 -5.78
CA ASP A 68 13.24 -9.94 -5.69
C ASP A 68 13.12 -10.46 -4.24
N GLU A 69 13.29 -9.59 -3.25
CA GLU A 69 13.11 -9.89 -1.82
C GLU A 69 11.69 -9.57 -1.33
N LEU A 70 10.78 -9.21 -2.24
CA LEU A 70 9.38 -8.86 -1.97
C LEU A 70 9.20 -7.59 -1.13
N TYR A 71 10.20 -6.71 -1.09
CA TYR A 71 10.06 -5.39 -0.52
C TYR A 71 9.34 -4.45 -1.49
N LEU A 72 8.51 -3.59 -0.92
CA LEU A 72 7.92 -2.47 -1.64
C LEU A 72 9.00 -1.43 -1.89
N VAL A 73 9.37 -1.25 -3.15
CA VAL A 73 10.27 -0.19 -3.62
C VAL A 73 9.40 0.93 -4.20
N ILE A 74 9.70 2.15 -3.81
CA ILE A 74 8.95 3.35 -4.21
C ILE A 74 9.88 4.46 -4.67
N SER A 75 9.37 5.34 -5.53
CA SER A 75 10.05 6.59 -5.88
C SER A 75 9.93 7.63 -4.77
N ASP A 76 10.77 8.67 -4.84
CA ASP A 76 10.75 9.78 -3.87
C ASP A 76 9.38 10.46 -3.79
N ARG A 77 8.73 10.70 -4.93
CA ARG A 77 7.38 11.32 -4.96
C ARG A 77 6.31 10.45 -4.32
N ALA A 78 6.44 9.12 -4.43
CA ALA A 78 5.54 8.18 -3.79
C ALA A 78 5.81 8.15 -2.28
N LEU A 79 7.08 8.21 -1.86
CA LEU A 79 7.45 8.33 -0.46
C LEU A 79 6.89 9.61 0.17
N ASP A 80 7.01 10.75 -0.49
CA ASP A 80 6.46 12.03 0.00
C ASP A 80 4.95 11.93 0.29
N LEU A 81 4.19 11.38 -0.68
CA LEU A 81 2.74 11.15 -0.52
C LEU A 81 2.43 10.20 0.64
N LEU A 82 3.20 9.12 0.79
CA LEU A 82 2.99 8.16 1.87
C LEU A 82 3.33 8.78 3.24
N GLN A 83 4.36 9.63 3.32
CA GLN A 83 4.70 10.35 4.54
C GLN A 83 3.58 11.31 4.96
N GLU A 84 2.99 12.03 4.02
CA GLU A 84 1.80 12.85 4.25
C GLU A 84 0.59 12.02 4.70
N ALA A 85 0.42 10.83 4.13
CA ALA A 85 -0.64 9.88 4.50
C ALA A 85 -0.40 9.21 5.87
N GLY A 86 0.79 9.36 6.46
CA GLY A 86 1.06 8.96 7.83
C GLY A 86 1.68 7.57 8.01
N ILE A 87 2.56 7.12 7.12
CA ILE A 87 3.34 5.87 7.28
C ILE A 87 4.37 5.89 8.43
N ARG A 88 4.12 6.61 9.52
CA ARG A 88 5.05 6.86 10.64
C ARG A 88 5.53 5.58 11.35
N ASN A 89 4.78 4.49 11.20
CA ASN A 89 5.09 3.19 11.79
C ASN A 89 5.75 2.22 10.78
N ALA A 90 6.13 2.70 9.59
CA ALA A 90 6.85 1.92 8.59
C ALA A 90 8.37 2.14 8.70
N LYS A 91 9.14 1.09 8.47
CA LYS A 91 10.60 1.20 8.32
C LYS A 91 10.91 1.54 6.86
N VAL A 92 11.52 2.70 6.64
CA VAL A 92 11.98 3.16 5.32
C VAL A 92 13.50 3.11 5.28
N ALA A 93 14.06 2.64 4.17
CA ALA A 93 15.48 2.61 3.92
C ALA A 93 15.76 2.91 2.45
N GLU A 94 16.94 3.46 2.16
CA GLU A 94 17.42 3.68 0.80
C GLU A 94 17.65 2.34 0.09
N LEU A 95 17.23 2.26 -1.18
CA LEU A 95 17.52 1.11 -2.02
C LEU A 95 19.03 1.09 -2.29
N ARG A 96 19.70 0.02 -1.86
CA ARG A 96 21.12 -0.16 -2.18
C ARG A 96 21.23 -0.79 -3.58
N PRO A 97 22.10 -0.23 -4.45
CA PRO A 97 22.31 -0.74 -5.81
C PRO A 97 23.01 -2.10 -5.83
#